data_AF-A0A192D598-F1
#
_entry.id   AF-A0A192D598-F1
#
_cell.length_a   1.000
_cell.length_b   1.000
_cell.length_c   1.000
_cell.angle_alpha   90.00
_cell.angle_beta   90.00
_cell.angle_gamma   90.00
#
_symmetry.space_group_name_H-M   'P 1'
#
loop_
_entity.id
_entity.type
_entity.pdbx_description
1 polymer ?
#
loop_
_entity_poly.entity_id
_entity_poly.type
_entity_poly.pdbx_seq_one_letter_code
_entity_poly.pdbx_strand_id
1 'polypeptide(L)'
;MSELDSSLRQLASLPVPAGLELIDDAIIAGFAAQRREASFGKRATFLAGAFALLLGLTTGGLVTGPPAQAQGIAPFASDNPLAPSNLLDVHP
;
A
#
# COMPACT_ATOMS: atom_id res chain seq x y z
N MET A 1 28.84 -5.44 42.65
CA MET A 1 28.28 -4.40 41.76
C MET A 1 28.44 -4.89 40.32
N SER A 2 27.49 -4.63 39.43
CA SER A 2 27.50 -5.15 38.05
C SER A 2 28.63 -4.51 37.24
N GLU A 3 29.22 -5.25 36.29
CA GLU A 3 30.16 -4.71 35.28
C GLU A 3 29.57 -3.51 34.52
N LEU A 4 28.25 -3.53 34.32
CA LEU A 4 27.51 -2.44 33.68
C LEU A 4 27.52 -1.18 34.55
N ASP A 5 27.38 -1.32 35.87
CA ASP A 5 27.47 -0.20 36.81
C ASP A 5 28.89 0.38 36.89
N SER A 6 29.91 -0.46 36.69
CA SER A 6 31.31 -0.05 36.61
C SER A 6 31.53 0.78 35.34
N SER A 7 31.06 0.27 34.21
CA SER A 7 31.17 0.90 32.89
C SER A 7 30.42 2.24 32.83
N LEU A 8 29.21 2.32 33.39
CA LEU A 8 28.44 3.57 33.43
C LEU A 8 29.08 4.62 34.34
N ARG A 9 29.69 4.22 35.45
CA ARG A 9 30.44 5.14 36.32
C ARG A 9 31.71 5.65 35.67
N GLN A 10 32.41 4.80 34.93
CA GLN A 10 33.56 5.21 34.13
C GLN A 10 33.14 6.16 33.00
N LEU A 11 32.01 5.92 32.34
CA LEU A 11 31.50 6.81 31.31
C LEU A 11 31.09 8.18 31.89
N ALA A 12 30.48 8.19 33.08
CA ALA A 12 30.07 9.41 33.78
C ALA A 12 31.24 10.28 34.26
N SER A 13 32.45 9.72 34.39
CA SER A 13 33.64 10.48 34.76
C SER A 13 34.36 11.11 33.57
N LEU A 14 33.97 10.78 32.34
CA LEU A 14 34.53 11.39 31.14
C LEU A 14 33.96 12.81 30.93
N PRO A 15 34.77 13.75 30.40
CA PRO A 15 34.29 15.08 30.05
C PRO A 15 33.22 14.99 28.96
N VAL A 16 32.19 15.82 29.07
CA VAL A 16 31.12 15.90 28.08
C VAL A 16 31.71 16.39 26.75
N PRO A 17 31.60 15.62 25.65
CA PRO A 17 32.12 16.05 24.37
C PRO A 17 31.34 17.27 23.84
N ALA A 18 32.05 18.28 23.35
CA ALA A 18 31.47 19.53 22.83
C ALA A 18 30.46 19.30 21.69
N GLY A 19 30.60 18.20 20.92
CA GLY A 19 29.63 17.83 19.89
C GLY A 19 28.23 17.51 20.41
N LEU A 20 28.07 17.20 21.71
CA LEU A 20 26.76 16.98 22.32
C LEU A 20 26.02 18.28 22.61
N GLU A 21 26.71 19.42 22.70
CA GLU A 21 26.08 20.72 22.92
C GLU A 21 25.16 21.10 21.76
N LEU A 22 25.48 20.64 20.55
CA LEU A 22 24.72 20.88 19.31
C LEU A 22 23.91 19.66 18.86
N ILE A 23 23.77 18.64 19.71
CA ILE A 23 23.10 17.40 19.28
C ILE A 23 21.63 17.63 18.93
N ASP A 24 20.96 18.53 19.66
CA ASP A 24 19.56 18.88 19.41
C ASP A 24 19.39 19.51 18.02
N ASP A 25 20.27 20.46 17.67
CA ASP A 25 20.27 21.09 16.35
C ASP A 25 20.58 20.08 15.24
N ALA A 26 21.53 19.17 15.47
CA ALA A 26 21.87 18.12 14.52
C ALA A 26 20.69 17.14 14.29
N ILE A 27 19.97 16.77 15.35
CA ILE A 27 18.77 15.93 15.27
C ILE A 27 17.67 16.65 14.48
N ILE A 28 17.38 17.91 14.79
CA ILE A 28 16.35 18.70 14.09
C ILE A 28 16.70 18.86 12.61
N ALA A 29 17.96 19.16 12.30
CA ALA A 29 18.45 19.26 10.93
C ALA A 29 18.32 17.91 10.18
N GLY A 30 18.66 16.80 10.83
CA GLY A 30 18.49 15.46 10.29
C GLY A 30 17.03 15.13 9.95
N PHE A 31 16.10 15.42 10.85
CA PHE A 31 14.67 15.24 10.60
C PHE A 31 14.16 16.14 9.47
N ALA A 32 14.62 17.40 9.41
CA ALA A 32 14.24 18.32 8.35
C ALA A 32 14.72 17.83 6.97
N ALA A 33 15.94 17.29 6.88
CA ALA A 33 16.47 16.68 5.66
C ALA A 33 15.64 15.45 5.25
N GLN A 34 15.41 14.51 6.17
CA GLN A 34 14.61 13.31 5.92
C GLN A 34 13.18 13.63 5.44
N ARG A 35 12.55 14.65 6.03
CA ARG A 35 11.19 15.08 5.66
C ARG A 35 11.16 15.67 4.25
N ARG A 36 12.21 16.38 3.83
CA ARG A 36 12.30 16.94 2.47
C ARG A 36 12.35 15.83 1.42
N GLU A 37 13.16 14.80 1.65
CA GLU A 37 13.25 13.62 0.77
C GLU A 37 11.90 12.89 0.68
N ALA A 38 11.26 12.62 1.81
CA ALA A 38 9.95 11.97 1.84
C ALA A 38 8.83 12.83 1.20
N SER A 39 8.93 14.16 1.31
CA SER A 39 7.95 15.07 0.70
C SER A 39 8.04 15.10 -0.83
N PHE A 40 9.24 14.90 -1.38
CA PHE A 40 9.45 14.88 -2.82
C PHE A 40 8.79 13.64 -3.45
N GLY A 41 8.96 12.48 -2.81
CA GLY A 41 8.28 11.25 -3.22
C GLY A 41 6.76 11.36 -3.16
N LYS A 42 6.21 11.89 -2.06
CA LYS A 42 4.75 12.06 -1.89
C LYS A 42 4.13 12.99 -2.94
N ARG A 43 4.80 14.10 -3.28
CA ARG A 43 4.32 15.04 -4.31
C ARG A 43 4.31 14.39 -5.69
N ALA A 44 5.35 13.63 -6.03
CA ALA A 44 5.41 12.90 -7.29
C ALA A 44 4.31 11.82 -7.38
N THR A 45 4.10 11.04 -6.32
CA THR A 45 3.02 10.03 -6.27
C THR A 45 1.64 10.68 -6.37
N PHE A 46 1.42 11.80 -5.68
CA PHE A 46 0.16 12.54 -5.77
C PHE A 46 -0.08 13.08 -7.19
N LEU A 47 0.94 13.64 -7.84
CA LEU A 47 0.84 14.15 -9.20
C LEU A 47 0.55 13.03 -10.20
N ALA A 48 1.24 11.89 -10.06
CA ALA A 48 1.00 10.70 -10.88
C ALA A 48 -0.43 10.17 -10.69
N GLY A 49 -0.91 10.10 -9.44
CA GLY A 49 -2.28 9.71 -9.13
C GLY A 49 -3.32 10.66 -9.72
N ALA A 50 -3.14 11.97 -9.56
CA ALA A 50 -4.02 12.99 -10.14
C ALA A 50 -4.05 12.92 -11.67
N PHE A 51 -2.89 12.75 -12.31
CA PHE A 51 -2.80 12.59 -13.76
C PHE A 51 -3.49 11.30 -14.25
N ALA A 52 -3.29 10.18 -13.56
CA ALA A 52 -3.96 8.91 -13.89
C ALA A 52 -5.48 9.01 -13.76
N LEU A 53 -5.98 9.71 -12.73
CA LEU A 53 -7.42 9.97 -12.57
C LEU A 53 -7.96 10.85 -13.70
N LEU A 54 -7.26 11.93 -14.07
CA LEU A 54 -7.65 12.80 -15.20
C LEU A 54 -7.66 12.04 -16.53
N LEU A 55 -6.65 11.22 -16.81
CA LEU A 55 -6.61 10.36 -17.99
C LEU A 55 -7.74 9.33 -17.97
N GLY A 56 -8.01 8.71 -16.81
CA GLY A 56 -9.08 7.73 -16.66
C GLY A 56 -10.48 8.34 -16.85
N LEU A 57 -10.73 9.54 -16.34
CA LEU A 57 -12.01 10.23 -16.55
C LEU A 57 -12.22 10.65 -18.01
N THR A 58 -11.16 11.12 -18.68
CA THR A 58 -11.24 11.60 -20.07
C THR A 58 -11.29 10.47 -21.10
N THR A 59 -10.62 9.35 -20.85
CA THR A 59 -10.59 8.20 -21.77
C THR A 59 -11.57 7.09 -21.40
N GLY A 60 -11.86 6.88 -20.11
CA GLY A 60 -12.75 5.82 -19.62
C GLY A 60 -14.22 6.06 -19.91
N GLY A 61 -14.65 7.31 -20.06
CA GLY A 61 -16.02 7.65 -20.49
C GLY A 61 -16.32 7.32 -21.96
N LEU A 62 -15.29 7.07 -22.78
CA LEU A 62 -15.43 6.77 -24.22
C LEU A 62 -15.53 5.27 -24.51
N VAL A 63 -15.28 4.40 -23.53
CA VAL A 63 -15.48 2.96 -23.66
C VAL A 63 -16.94 2.64 -23.34
N THR A 64 -17.85 3.09 -24.21
CA THR A 64 -19.25 2.62 -24.22
C THR A 64 -19.31 1.27 -24.93
N GLY A 65 -18.59 0.28 -24.41
CA GLY A 65 -18.77 -1.11 -24.83
C GLY A 65 -20.11 -1.62 -24.28
N PRO A 66 -20.83 -2.50 -24.99
CA PRO A 66 -21.98 -3.18 -24.40
C PRO A 66 -21.53 -3.83 -23.08
N PRO A 67 -22.30 -3.68 -21.98
CA PRO A 67 -21.95 -4.32 -20.72
C PRO A 67 -21.73 -5.80 -20.99
N ALA A 68 -20.62 -6.35 -20.50
CA ALA A 68 -20.34 -7.78 -20.65
C ALA A 68 -21.52 -8.54 -20.04
N GLN A 69 -22.37 -9.09 -20.91
CA GLN A 69 -23.48 -9.91 -20.48
C GLN A 69 -22.86 -11.19 -19.93
N ALA A 70 -22.75 -11.27 -18.61
CA ALA A 70 -22.52 -12.53 -17.95
C ALA A 70 -23.70 -13.43 -18.32
N GLN A 71 -23.47 -14.39 -19.23
CA GLN A 71 -24.44 -15.45 -19.48
C GLN A 71 -24.64 -16.16 -18.15
N GLY A 72 -25.85 -16.02 -17.58
CA GLY A 72 -26.20 -16.68 -16.34
C GLY A 72 -26.03 -18.18 -16.53
N ILE A 73 -24.97 -18.74 -15.95
CA ILE A 73 -24.81 -20.18 -15.87
C ILE A 73 -25.92 -20.61 -14.91
N ALA A 74 -26.99 -21.18 -15.45
CA ALA A 74 -28.01 -21.86 -14.68
C ALA A 74 -27.56 -23.34 -14.60
N PRO A 75 -26.77 -23.75 -13.59
CA PRO A 75 -26.21 -25.10 -13.51
C PRO A 75 -27.27 -26.22 -13.46
N PHE A 76 -28.53 -25.87 -13.22
CA PHE A 76 -29.67 -26.81 -13.22
C PHE A 76 -30.72 -26.48 -14.29
N ALA A 77 -30.42 -25.62 -15.28
CA ALA A 77 -31.33 -25.44 -16.41
C ALA A 77 -31.47 -26.76 -17.19
N SER A 78 -32.68 -27.03 -17.67
CA SER A 78 -33.01 -28.24 -18.43
C SER A 78 -32.14 -28.43 -19.69
N ASP A 79 -31.64 -27.33 -20.25
CA ASP A 79 -30.75 -27.30 -21.43
C ASP A 79 -29.25 -27.28 -21.07
N ASN A 80 -28.86 -27.62 -19.84
CA ASN A 80 -27.44 -27.65 -19.45
C ASN A 80 -26.70 -28.84 -20.10
N PRO A 81 -25.76 -28.59 -21.05
CA PRO A 81 -25.02 -29.66 -21.72
C PRO A 81 -24.07 -30.44 -20.80
N LEU A 82 -23.80 -29.91 -19.60
CA LEU A 82 -22.91 -30.51 -18.60
C LEU A 82 -23.66 -31.38 -17.57
N ALA A 83 -25.00 -31.40 -17.59
CA ALA A 83 -25.80 -32.24 -16.69
C ALA A 83 -27.04 -32.81 -17.38
N PRO A 84 -26.89 -33.67 -18.41
CA PRO A 84 -28.00 -34.34 -19.08
C PRO A 84 -28.66 -35.34 -18.10
N SER A 85 -29.65 -34.87 -17.35
CA SER A 85 -30.36 -35.71 -16.38
C SER A 85 -31.61 -36.31 -17.03
N ASN A 86 -31.48 -37.49 -17.64
CA ASN A 86 -32.59 -38.32 -18.12
C ASN A 86 -33.46 -38.93 -17.00
N LEU A 87 -33.31 -38.46 -15.75
CA LEU A 87 -33.96 -39.03 -14.57
C LEU A 87 -35.43 -38.61 -14.39
N LEU A 88 -35.91 -37.64 -15.18
CA LEU A 88 -37.33 -37.23 -15.22
C LEU A 88 -38.02 -37.60 -16.55
N ASP A 89 -37.33 -38.26 -17.48
CA ASP A 89 -37.85 -38.64 -18.80
C ASP A 89 -38.56 -40.02 -18.79
N VAL A 90 -38.82 -40.57 -17.61
CA VAL A 90 -39.62 -41.80 -17.45
C VAL A 90 -40.80 -41.51 -16.53
N HIS A 91 -41.88 -41.01 -17.13
CA HIS A 91 -43.22 -41.46 -16.75
C HIS A 91 -44.24 -41.21 -17.89
N PRO A 92 -45.12 -42.19 -18.22
CA PRO A 92 -46.31 -41.97 -19.05
C PRO A 92 -47.34 -41.08 -18.36
#